data_AF-A0A1H4YDV1-F1
#
_entry.id   AF-A0A1H4YDV1-F1
#
_cell.length_a   1.000
_cell.length_b   1.000
_cell.length_c   1.000
_cell.angle_alpha   90.00
_cell.angle_beta   90.00
_cell.angle_gamma   90.00
#
_symmetry.space_group_name_H-M   'P 1'
#
loop_
_entity.id
_entity.type
_entity.pdbx_description
1 polymer ?
#
loop_
_entity_poly.entity_id
_entity_poly.type
_entity_poly.pdbx_seq_one_letter_code
_entity_poly.pdbx_strand_id
1 'polypeptide(L)'
;MVTLQQQGGWQILRYLPPYADTDERAYLDALVEIGRYDGDFVLLTIFAGGGHLSQAGEREQALWFKATRARFAQHCKAIAIVRPGATEKMAETFRKLWPMPLTATADEAAARAFLAQHMAMT
;
A
#
# COMPACT_ATOMS: atom_id res chain seq x y z
N MET A 1 4.02 -14.58 -3.81
CA MET A 1 3.73 -13.94 -5.10
C MET A 1 3.40 -12.48 -4.88
N VAL A 2 4.09 -11.60 -5.61
CA VAL A 2 3.81 -10.17 -5.65
C VAL A 2 3.22 -9.77 -7.00
N THR A 3 2.13 -9.00 -6.99
CA THR A 3 1.59 -8.37 -8.21
C THR A 3 1.26 -6.91 -7.97
N LEU A 4 1.60 -6.06 -8.95
CA LEU A 4 1.19 -4.67 -9.02
C LEU A 4 0.26 -4.49 -10.22
N GLN A 5 -0.96 -4.02 -9.97
CA GLN A 5 -1.92 -3.64 -10.99
C GLN A 5 -2.16 -2.13 -10.93
N GLN A 6 -2.02 -1.45 -12.07
CA GLN A 6 -2.20 0.00 -12.19
C GLN A 6 -3.27 0.31 -13.23
N GLN A 7 -4.32 1.03 -12.85
CA GLN A 7 -5.41 1.38 -13.77
C GLN A 7 -6.16 2.63 -13.29
N GLY A 8 -6.18 3.70 -14.09
CA GLY A 8 -7.00 4.89 -13.82
C GLY A 8 -6.81 5.49 -12.42
N GLY A 9 -5.56 5.67 -12.00
CA GLY A 9 -5.22 6.16 -10.65
C GLY A 9 -5.29 5.11 -9.54
N TRP A 10 -5.71 3.87 -9.81
CA TRP A 10 -5.64 2.79 -8.84
C TRP A 10 -4.26 2.15 -8.86
N GLN A 11 -3.63 2.09 -7.68
CA GLN A 11 -2.40 1.36 -7.42
C GLN A 11 -2.75 0.16 -6.53
N ILE A 12 -2.77 -1.05 -7.08
CA ILE A 12 -3.18 -2.26 -6.34
C ILE A 12 -2.00 -3.21 -6.22
N LEU A 13 -1.43 -3.28 -5.02
CA LEU A 13 -0.32 -4.15 -4.67
C LEU A 13 -0.81 -5.36 -3.88
N ARG A 14 -0.54 -6.57 -4.37
CA ARG A 14 -0.82 -7.82 -3.68
C ARG A 14 0.47 -8.51 -3.31
N TYR A 15 0.58 -8.96 -2.07
CA TYR A 15 1.66 -9.82 -1.60
C TYR A 15 1.05 -11.01 -0.85
N LEU A 16 0.84 -12.09 -1.60
CA LEU A 16 0.01 -13.23 -1.23
C LEU A 16 0.78 -14.55 -1.47
N PRO A 17 0.42 -15.65 -0.78
CA PRO A 17 1.01 -16.96 -1.03
C PRO A 17 0.66 -17.47 -2.45
N PRO A 18 1.44 -18.46 -2.97
CA PRO A 18 2.64 -19.04 -2.37
C PRO A 18 3.80 -18.03 -2.35
N TYR A 19 4.56 -17.99 -1.26
CA TYR A 19 5.70 -17.08 -1.14
C TYR A 19 6.95 -17.69 -1.77
N ALA A 20 7.75 -16.84 -2.42
CA ALA A 20 9.01 -17.20 -3.05
C ALA A 20 10.11 -16.22 -2.64
N ASP A 21 11.37 -16.66 -2.70
CA ASP A 21 12.54 -15.85 -2.32
C ASP A 21 12.66 -14.53 -3.12
N THR A 22 12.09 -14.50 -4.33
CA THR A 22 12.07 -13.31 -5.19
C THR A 22 11.00 -12.28 -4.82
N ASP A 23 10.05 -12.64 -3.94
CA ASP A 23 8.92 -11.77 -3.62
C ASP A 23 9.35 -10.49 -2.91
N GLU A 24 10.40 -10.53 -2.07
CA GLU A 24 10.90 -9.33 -1.39
C GLU A 24 11.35 -8.28 -2.41
N ARG A 25 12.19 -8.68 -3.37
CA ARG A 25 12.66 -7.78 -4.43
C ARG A 25 11.48 -7.26 -5.26
N ALA A 26 10.57 -8.14 -5.65
CA ALA A 26 9.37 -7.77 -6.41
C ALA A 26 8.47 -6.77 -5.66
N TYR A 27 8.33 -6.93 -4.33
CA TYR A 27 7.59 -5.99 -3.48
C TYR A 27 8.27 -4.62 -3.45
N LEU A 28 9.59 -4.57 -3.24
CA LEU A 28 10.34 -3.32 -3.20
C LEU A 28 10.33 -2.61 -4.56
N ASP A 29 10.44 -3.35 -5.67
CA ASP A 29 10.29 -2.81 -7.02
C ASP A 29 8.89 -2.24 -7.25
N ALA A 30 7.83 -2.93 -6.80
CA ALA A 30 6.48 -2.43 -6.89
C ALA A 30 6.28 -1.12 -6.11
N LEU A 31 6.91 -0.98 -4.93
CA LEU A 31 6.90 0.30 -4.19
C LEU A 31 7.55 1.42 -5.01
N VAL A 32 8.70 1.16 -5.64
CA VAL A 32 9.38 2.13 -6.52
C VAL A 32 8.47 2.55 -7.67
N GLU A 33 7.79 1.60 -8.32
CA GLU A 33 6.85 1.89 -9.42
C GLU A 33 5.65 2.73 -8.97
N ILE A 34 5.03 2.40 -7.82
CA ILE A 34 3.96 3.22 -7.24
C ILE A 34 4.48 4.64 -6.96
N GLY A 35 5.71 4.75 -6.44
CA GLY A 35 6.37 6.03 -6.17
C GLY A 35 6.62 6.89 -7.41
N ARG A 36 6.60 6.30 -8.61
CA ARG A 36 6.81 7.00 -9.89
C ARG A 36 5.52 7.53 -10.51
N TYR A 37 4.35 7.03 -10.10
CA TYR A 37 3.06 7.44 -10.68
C TYR A 37 2.83 8.95 -10.60
N ASP A 38 2.58 9.56 -11.76
CA ASP A 38 2.37 11.00 -11.90
C ASP A 38 0.89 11.30 -12.11
N GLY A 39 0.28 11.88 -11.08
CA GLY A 39 -1.15 12.13 -11.01
C GLY A 39 -1.75 11.66 -9.69
N ASP A 40 -3.03 11.98 -9.52
CA ASP A 40 -3.79 11.63 -8.33
C ASP A 40 -4.13 10.14 -8.31
N PHE A 41 -3.98 9.51 -7.16
CA PHE A 41 -4.13 8.06 -7.04
C PHE A 41 -4.67 7.60 -5.69
N VAL A 42 -5.15 6.37 -5.67
CA VAL A 42 -5.47 5.61 -4.46
C VAL A 42 -4.62 4.35 -4.39
N LEU A 43 -4.21 3.96 -3.18
CA LEU A 43 -3.36 2.80 -2.96
C LEU A 43 -4.11 1.71 -2.18
N LEU A 44 -4.27 0.55 -2.80
CA LEU A 44 -4.74 -0.67 -2.16
C LEU A 44 -3.57 -1.64 -1.99
N THR A 45 -3.29 -2.03 -0.75
CA THR A 45 -2.33 -3.09 -0.45
C THR A 45 -3.04 -4.29 0.15
N ILE A 46 -2.73 -5.50 -0.32
CA ILE A 46 -3.37 -6.75 0.13
C ILE A 46 -2.29 -7.73 0.57
N PHE A 47 -2.30 -8.08 1.85
CA PHE A 47 -1.33 -8.96 2.48
C PHE A 47 -2.02 -10.16 3.11
N ALA A 48 -1.53 -11.38 2.86
CA ALA A 48 -2.03 -12.57 3.55
C ALA A 48 -1.40 -12.79 4.95
N GLY A 49 -0.50 -11.89 5.37
CA GLY A 49 0.05 -11.86 6.73
C GLY A 49 1.24 -12.78 7.01
N GLY A 50 1.76 -13.49 6.01
CA GLY A 50 2.92 -14.40 6.14
C GLY A 50 4.19 -13.95 5.42
N GLY A 51 4.11 -12.94 4.54
CA GLY A 51 5.29 -12.33 3.92
C GLY A 51 6.01 -11.42 4.90
N HIS A 52 7.32 -11.60 5.04
CA HIS A 52 8.18 -10.75 5.87
C HIS A 52 9.31 -10.21 5.02
N LEU A 53 9.69 -8.96 5.29
CA LEU A 53 10.90 -8.38 4.74
C LEU A 53 12.08 -8.75 5.63
N SER A 54 13.22 -9.01 5.00
CA SER A 54 14.53 -9.00 5.64
C SER A 54 14.82 -7.62 6.22
N GLN A 55 15.79 -7.53 7.13
CA GLN A 55 16.25 -6.24 7.67
C GLN A 55 16.72 -5.28 6.55
N ALA A 56 17.33 -5.82 5.49
CA ALA A 56 17.74 -5.03 4.33
C ALA A 56 16.52 -4.49 3.58
N GLY A 57 15.49 -5.33 3.37
CA GLY A 57 14.23 -4.93 2.76
C GLY A 57 13.46 -3.89 3.58
N GLU A 58 13.40 -4.04 4.90
CA GLU A 58 12.81 -3.04 5.80
C GLU A 58 13.52 -1.68 5.69
N ARG A 59 14.85 -1.69 5.62
CA ARG A 59 15.65 -0.47 5.42
C ARG A 59 15.37 0.16 4.06
N GLU A 60 15.30 -0.62 3.00
CA GLU A 60 14.99 -0.12 1.65
C GLU A 60 13.58 0.50 1.61
N GLN A 61 12.59 -0.17 2.19
CA GLN A 61 11.24 0.37 2.32
C GLN A 61 11.21 1.68 3.12
N ALA A 62 11.97 1.78 4.21
CA ALA A 62 12.05 3.01 5.00
C ALA A 62 12.68 4.17 4.20
N LEU A 63 13.71 3.89 3.39
CA LEU A 63 14.32 4.87 2.48
C LEU A 63 13.34 5.31 1.40
N TRP A 64 12.63 4.36 0.79
CA TRP A 64 11.55 4.65 -0.15
C TRP A 64 10.49 5.55 0.47
N PHE A 65 9.98 5.21 1.66
CA PHE A 65 8.98 6.00 2.38
C PHE A 65 9.47 7.44 2.57
N LYS A 66 10.71 7.62 3.04
CA LYS A 66 11.31 8.95 3.23
C LYS A 66 11.37 9.74 1.92
N ALA A 67 11.73 9.09 0.81
CA ALA A 67 11.87 9.72 -0.50
C ALA A 67 10.52 10.07 -1.15
N THR A 68 9.46 9.27 -0.92
CA THR A 68 8.17 9.44 -1.60
C THR A 68 7.12 10.17 -0.77
N ARG A 69 7.31 10.30 0.55
CA ARG A 69 6.29 10.84 1.48
C ARG A 69 5.68 12.16 1.04
N ALA A 70 6.49 13.12 0.59
CA ALA A 70 5.99 14.44 0.16
C ALA A 70 5.06 14.32 -1.05
N ARG A 71 5.45 13.53 -2.06
CA ARG A 71 4.63 13.29 -3.26
C ARG A 71 3.34 12.56 -2.93
N PHE A 72 3.42 11.54 -2.08
CA PHE A 72 2.24 10.82 -1.59
C PHE A 72 1.28 11.77 -0.87
N ALA A 73 1.77 12.67 -0.03
CA ALA A 73 0.94 13.65 0.65
C ALA A 73 0.22 14.62 -0.32
N GLN A 74 0.77 14.85 -1.51
CA GLN A 74 0.18 15.72 -2.53
C GLN A 74 -0.83 14.99 -3.41
N HIS A 75 -0.54 13.75 -3.81
CA HIS A 75 -1.26 13.06 -4.88
C HIS A 75 -2.06 11.83 -4.42
N CYS A 76 -1.67 11.18 -3.33
CA CYS A 76 -2.38 10.01 -2.84
C CYS A 76 -3.63 10.44 -2.07
N LYS A 77 -4.80 10.14 -2.62
CA LYS A 77 -6.11 10.52 -2.06
C LYS A 77 -6.51 9.66 -0.87
N ALA A 78 -6.15 8.38 -0.87
CA ALA A 78 -6.39 7.47 0.23
C ALA A 78 -5.56 6.18 0.12
N ILE A 79 -5.36 5.53 1.27
CA ILE A 79 -4.68 4.23 1.38
C ILE A 79 -5.61 3.22 2.07
N ALA A 80 -5.69 2.00 1.54
CA ALA A 80 -6.34 0.89 2.21
C ALA A 80 -5.39 -0.31 2.32
N ILE A 81 -5.35 -0.90 3.52
CA ILE A 81 -4.53 -2.07 3.83
C ILE A 81 -5.46 -3.24 4.16
N VAL A 82 -5.49 -4.25 3.29
CA VAL A 82 -6.25 -5.48 3.50
C VAL A 82 -5.31 -6.54 4.06
N ARG A 83 -5.60 -7.02 5.27
CA ARG A 83 -4.85 -8.14 5.86
C ARG A 83 -5.63 -8.92 6.92
N PRO A 84 -5.38 -10.22 7.08
CA PRO A 84 -5.84 -10.97 8.24
C PRO A 84 -5.37 -10.31 9.54
N GLY A 85 -6.26 -10.25 10.53
CA GLY A 85 -5.98 -9.67 11.85
C GLY A 85 -5.75 -8.16 11.83
N ALA A 86 -6.22 -7.44 10.81
CA ALA A 86 -6.25 -5.98 10.86
C ALA A 86 -7.06 -5.51 12.07
N THR A 87 -6.50 -4.57 12.83
CA THR A 87 -7.14 -3.98 14.02
C THR A 87 -7.11 -2.46 13.92
N GLU A 88 -8.00 -1.80 14.65
CA GLU A 88 -8.04 -0.33 14.68
C GLU A 88 -6.72 0.28 15.17
N LYS A 89 -6.09 -0.32 16.18
CA LYS A 89 -4.77 0.10 16.69
C LYS A 89 -3.68 0.07 15.60
N MET A 90 -3.76 -0.89 14.69
CA MET A 90 -2.86 -0.97 13.54
C MET A 90 -3.14 0.15 12.55
N ALA A 91 -4.41 0.40 12.23
CA ALA A 91 -4.83 1.52 11.37
C ALA A 91 -4.36 2.87 11.94
N GLU A 92 -4.53 3.10 13.25
CA GLU A 92 -4.03 4.30 13.95
C GLU A 92 -2.52 4.50 13.79
N THR A 93 -1.75 3.40 13.87
CA THR A 93 -0.30 3.46 13.71
C THR A 93 0.06 3.92 12.29
N PHE A 94 -0.60 3.37 11.27
CA PHE A 94 -0.39 3.79 9.89
C PHE A 94 -0.87 5.23 9.61
N ARG A 95 -1.99 5.66 10.21
CA ARG A 95 -2.48 7.05 10.12
C ARG A 95 -1.52 8.08 10.71
N LYS A 96 -0.63 7.70 11.63
CA LYS A 96 0.44 8.60 12.12
C LYS A 96 1.55 8.83 11.09
N LEU A 97 1.73 7.91 10.14
CA LEU A 97 2.78 8.00 9.12
C LEU A 97 2.34 8.84 7.91
N TRP A 98 1.05 8.80 7.63
CA TRP A 98 0.43 9.21 6.37
C TRP A 98 -0.64 10.28 6.62
N PRO A 99 -0.56 11.47 5.99
CA PRO A 99 -1.50 12.56 6.25
C PRO A 99 -2.86 12.38 5.53
N MET A 100 -2.95 11.47 4.57
CA MET A 100 -4.17 11.17 3.83
C MET A 100 -5.07 10.15 4.58
N PRO A 101 -6.36 10.07 4.24
CA PRO A 101 -7.26 9.03 4.75
C PRO A 101 -6.68 7.62 4.59
N LEU A 102 -6.72 6.84 5.67
CA LEU A 102 -6.22 5.46 5.68
C LEU A 102 -7.13 4.54 6.49
N THR A 103 -7.42 3.36 5.90
CA THR A 103 -8.11 2.26 6.57
C THR A 103 -7.28 0.98 6.56
N ALA A 104 -7.45 0.14 7.59
CA ALA A 104 -6.95 -1.23 7.60
C ALA A 104 -8.09 -2.18 7.95
N THR A 105 -8.30 -3.22 7.15
CA THR A 105 -9.43 -4.15 7.27
C THR A 105 -9.05 -5.56 6.82
N ALA A 106 -9.85 -6.56 7.17
CA ALA A 106 -9.75 -7.90 6.59
C ALA A 106 -10.62 -8.07 5.32
N ASP A 107 -11.49 -7.10 5.02
CA ASP A 107 -12.44 -7.15 3.91
C ASP A 107 -11.97 -6.29 2.72
N GLU A 108 -11.64 -6.95 1.60
CA GLU A 108 -11.24 -6.28 0.37
C GLU A 108 -12.36 -5.43 -0.24
N ALA A 109 -13.62 -5.85 -0.12
CA ALA A 109 -14.75 -5.09 -0.69
C ALA A 109 -14.93 -3.77 0.06
N ALA A 110 -14.86 -3.80 1.40
CA ALA A 110 -14.90 -2.59 2.22
C ALA A 110 -13.71 -1.65 1.90
N ALA A 111 -12.51 -2.19 1.72
CA ALA A 111 -11.33 -1.40 1.34
C ALA A 111 -11.52 -0.72 -0.03
N ARG A 112 -12.05 -1.45 -1.03
CA ARG A 112 -12.33 -0.90 -2.36
C ARG A 112 -13.40 0.20 -2.31
N ALA A 113 -14.47 -0.01 -1.54
CA ALA A 113 -15.52 0.99 -1.38
C ALA A 113 -14.98 2.28 -0.76
N PHE A 114 -14.16 2.17 0.29
CA PHE A 114 -13.48 3.30 0.91
C PHE A 114 -12.61 4.08 -0.08
N LEU A 115 -11.77 3.39 -0.87
CA LEU A 115 -10.91 4.05 -1.85
C LEU A 115 -11.71 4.71 -2.98
N ALA A 116 -12.76 4.06 -3.47
CA ALA A 116 -13.60 4.61 -4.53
C ALA A 116 -14.27 5.93 -4.12
N GLN A 117 -14.71 6.04 -2.87
CA GLN A 117 -15.26 7.29 -2.32
C GLN A 117 -14.23 8.42 -2.38
N HIS A 118 -12.99 8.16 -1.96
CA HIS A 118 -11.94 9.18 -1.96
C HIS A 118 -11.41 9.54 -3.35
N MET A 119 -11.45 8.60 -4.31
CA MET A 119 -11.08 8.88 -5.71
C MET A 119 -12.13 9.72 -6.45
N ALA A 120 -13.41 9.62 -6.06
CA ALA A 120 -14.51 10.36 -6.68
C ALA A 120 -14.69 11.79 -6.14
N MET A 121 -14.04 12.14 -5.03
CA MET A 121 -14.14 13.46 -4.37
C MET A 121 -13.23 14.54 -4.97
N THR A 122 -12.69 14.31 -6.17
CA THR A 122 -11.85 15.23 -6.96
C THR A 122 -12.46 15.48 -8.32
#